data_AF-A0A854C5R9-F1
#
_entry.id   AF-A0A854C5R9-F1
#
_cell.length_a   1.000
_cell.length_b   1.000
_cell.length_c   1.000
_cell.angle_alpha   90.00
_cell.angle_beta   90.00
_cell.angle_gamma   90.00
#
_symmetry.space_group_name_H-M   'P 1'
#
loop_
_entity.id
_entity.type
_entity.pdbx_description
1 polymer ?
#
loop_
_entity_poly.entity_id
_entity_poly.type
_entity_poly.pdbx_seq_one_letter_code
_entity_poly.pdbx_strand_id
1 'polypeptide(L)'
;METKQKFLQLQFCMLLVVCTLLPDLGSLVGSLIGMPDFDIPVFCCQIIGIVGGGLALYSFYKTLGKELPVPFLGVAGGGLFIALLTLIPNTPMWLDYVSLIALLIAVFMAKGSLGIQWNNQGSQGAYFILLAILLHVYDSIGDNTLTAIAALLGLILYLVGLGKLKANLDADGAKGASRLKIAVILGIVAVVFGWIPLLGGIIAGILLIIGFIFEFLGYGSMKQSASLGADGQKGAGYLRNSMIVLLVGAFIDLFPLTGLIVGLISLIALWLVFKGWNLILLGMEVEKEAEIEN
;
A
#
# COMPACT_ATOMS: atom_id res chain seq x y z
N MET A 1 -19.67 -0.12 -9.10
CA MET A 1 -18.46 -0.94 -8.86
C MET A 1 -17.20 -0.39 -9.56
N GLU A 2 -17.22 -0.17 -10.87
CA GLU A 2 -16.07 0.32 -11.65
C GLU A 2 -15.47 1.64 -11.12
N THR A 3 -16.32 2.60 -10.72
CA THR A 3 -15.90 3.88 -10.12
C THR A 3 -15.05 3.70 -8.85
N LYS A 4 -15.45 2.80 -7.94
CA LYS A 4 -14.71 2.51 -6.70
C LYS A 4 -13.36 1.86 -7.01
N GLN A 5 -13.32 0.96 -7.99
CA GLN A 5 -12.07 0.35 -8.45
C GLN A 5 -11.09 1.37 -9.03
N LYS A 6 -11.56 2.28 -9.90
CA LYS A 6 -10.73 3.37 -10.46
C LYS A 6 -10.26 4.33 -9.38
N PHE A 7 -11.10 4.60 -8.38
CA PHE A 7 -10.72 5.41 -7.22
C PHE A 7 -9.58 4.76 -6.43
N LEU A 8 -9.66 3.46 -6.15
CA LEU A 8 -8.61 2.73 -5.44
C LEU A 8 -7.30 2.72 -6.21
N GLN A 9 -7.36 2.51 -7.53
CA GLN A 9 -6.19 2.63 -8.41
C GLN A 9 -5.58 4.04 -8.32
N LEU A 10 -6.40 5.09 -8.44
CA LEU A 10 -5.92 6.47 -8.38
C LEU A 10 -5.25 6.78 -7.04
N GLN A 11 -5.88 6.40 -5.92
CA GLN A 11 -5.36 6.59 -4.57
C GLN A 11 -4.04 5.87 -4.35
N PHE A 12 -3.98 4.59 -4.70
CA PHE A 12 -2.77 3.79 -4.56
C PHE A 12 -1.62 4.35 -5.40
N CYS A 13 -1.89 4.71 -6.65
CA CYS A 13 -0.88 5.26 -7.55
C CYS A 13 -0.39 6.65 -7.10
N MET A 14 -1.29 7.56 -6.71
CA MET A 14 -0.87 8.87 -6.20
C MET A 14 -0.07 8.73 -4.91
N LEU A 15 -0.47 7.84 -4.01
CA LEU A 15 0.26 7.59 -2.77
C LEU A 15 1.64 6.97 -3.04
N LEU A 16 1.76 6.09 -4.03
CA LEU A 16 3.05 5.52 -4.46
C LEU A 16 3.99 6.62 -4.96
N VAL A 17 3.50 7.56 -5.77
CA VAL A 17 4.30 8.71 -6.23
C VAL A 17 4.65 9.65 -5.08
N VAL A 18 3.72 9.89 -4.15
CA VAL A 18 4.01 10.66 -2.93
C VAL A 18 5.18 10.06 -2.17
N CYS A 19 5.22 8.73 -2.02
CA CYS A 19 6.30 8.06 -1.32
C CYS A 19 7.64 8.19 -2.05
N THR A 20 7.65 8.15 -3.40
CA THR A 20 8.88 8.33 -4.20
C THR A 20 9.44 9.73 -4.21
N LEU A 21 8.63 10.72 -3.82
CA LEU A 21 9.03 12.12 -3.76
C LEU A 21 9.39 12.58 -2.34
N LEU A 22 9.41 11.67 -1.35
CA LEU A 22 9.84 12.00 0.01
C LEU A 22 11.34 12.34 0.00
N PRO A 23 11.75 13.51 0.53
CA PRO A 23 13.16 13.89 0.52
C PRO A 23 13.99 12.99 1.43
N ASP A 24 15.17 12.61 0.95
CA ASP A 24 16.16 11.91 1.76
C ASP A 24 16.90 12.90 2.67
N LEU A 25 16.40 13.03 3.90
CA LEU A 25 17.01 13.87 4.94
C LEU A 25 18.29 13.26 5.55
N GLY A 26 18.58 11.97 5.28
CA GLY A 26 19.80 11.28 5.72
C GLY A 26 21.00 11.55 4.80
N SER A 27 20.74 11.92 3.54
CA SER A 27 21.75 12.17 2.50
C SER A 27 22.63 13.41 2.70
N LEU A 28 22.47 14.21 3.76
CA LEU A 28 23.33 15.39 4.02
C LEU A 28 24.82 15.00 4.16
N VAL A 29 25.11 13.73 4.48
CA VAL A 29 26.46 13.14 4.48
C VAL A 29 26.84 12.54 3.12
N GLY A 30 25.89 11.97 2.38
CA GLY A 30 26.10 11.43 1.02
C GLY A 30 26.31 12.52 -0.04
N SER A 31 25.74 13.71 0.16
CA SER A 31 25.94 14.88 -0.70
C SER A 31 27.39 15.39 -0.73
N LEU A 32 28.24 14.92 0.19
CA LEU A 32 29.67 15.23 0.20
C LEU A 32 30.49 14.34 -0.77
N ILE A 33 29.97 13.18 -1.18
CA ILE A 33 30.74 12.13 -1.89
C ILE A 33 30.28 11.94 -3.36
N GLY A 34 29.27 12.70 -3.80
CA GLY A 34 29.12 13.04 -5.22
C GLY A 34 28.94 11.87 -6.18
N MET A 35 28.02 10.95 -5.91
CA MET A 35 27.31 10.17 -6.93
C MET A 35 25.90 9.83 -6.41
N PRO A 36 24.81 10.21 -7.10
CA PRO A 36 23.49 9.65 -6.82
C PRO A 36 23.45 8.25 -7.42
N ASP A 37 23.41 7.22 -6.57
CA ASP A 37 23.12 5.86 -7.01
C ASP A 37 21.70 5.84 -7.61
N PHE A 38 21.60 5.42 -8.87
CA PHE A 38 20.30 5.30 -9.54
C PHE A 38 19.54 4.12 -8.96
N ASP A 39 18.55 4.41 -8.12
CA ASP A 39 17.68 3.40 -7.51
C ASP A 39 16.59 2.94 -8.50
N ILE A 40 16.84 1.79 -9.14
CA ILE A 40 15.93 1.17 -10.10
C ILE A 40 14.55 0.88 -9.47
N PRO A 41 14.43 0.25 -8.29
CA PRO A 41 13.15 0.09 -7.59
C PRO A 41 12.33 1.37 -7.40
N VAL A 42 12.95 2.45 -6.91
CA VAL A 42 12.28 3.75 -6.69
C VAL A 42 11.79 4.33 -8.02
N PHE A 43 12.64 4.31 -9.05
CA PHE A 43 12.30 4.76 -10.39
C PHE A 43 11.12 3.98 -10.98
N CYS A 44 11.12 2.66 -10.86
CA CYS A 44 10.01 1.81 -11.30
C CYS A 44 8.71 2.15 -10.58
N CYS A 45 8.76 2.34 -9.25
CA CYS A 45 7.60 2.74 -8.46
C CYS A 45 7.02 4.07 -8.92
N GLN A 46 7.88 5.06 -9.17
CA GLN A 46 7.46 6.39 -9.63
C GLN A 46 6.77 6.32 -11.00
N ILE A 47 7.34 5.57 -11.96
CA ILE A 47 6.71 5.37 -13.28
C ILE A 47 5.36 4.67 -13.15
N ILE A 48 5.29 3.59 -12.38
CA ILE A 48 4.04 2.83 -12.17
C ILE A 48 2.98 3.75 -11.55
N GLY A 49 3.36 4.55 -10.56
CA GLY A 49 2.48 5.52 -9.92
C GLY A 49 1.99 6.61 -10.88
N ILE A 50 2.87 7.19 -11.68
CA ILE A 50 2.52 8.25 -12.64
C ILE A 50 1.57 7.70 -13.71
N VAL A 51 1.94 6.60 -14.37
CA VAL A 51 1.16 6.01 -15.46
C VAL A 51 -0.18 5.50 -14.94
N GLY A 52 -0.16 4.76 -13.83
CA GLY A 52 -1.37 4.20 -13.22
C GLY A 52 -2.32 5.28 -12.70
N GLY A 53 -1.78 6.33 -12.08
CA GLY A 53 -2.54 7.48 -11.59
C GLY A 53 -3.12 8.31 -12.73
N GLY A 54 -2.33 8.59 -13.77
CA GLY A 54 -2.76 9.31 -14.95
C GLY A 54 -3.89 8.60 -15.71
N LEU A 55 -3.78 7.29 -15.91
CA LEU A 55 -4.82 6.48 -16.53
C LEU A 55 -6.12 6.48 -15.72
N ALA A 56 -6.03 6.37 -14.39
CA ALA A 56 -7.20 6.42 -13.53
C ALA A 56 -7.86 7.81 -13.54
N LEU A 57 -7.07 8.87 -13.46
CA LEU A 57 -7.56 10.26 -13.54
C LEU A 57 -8.23 10.55 -14.89
N TYR A 58 -7.63 10.09 -15.99
CA TYR A 58 -8.21 10.21 -17.33
C TYR A 58 -9.53 9.45 -17.44
N SER A 59 -9.64 8.27 -16.84
CA SER A 59 -10.90 7.52 -16.76
C SER A 59 -11.99 8.34 -16.08
N PHE A 60 -11.68 9.00 -14.94
CA PHE A 60 -12.63 9.87 -14.25
C PHE A 60 -13.00 11.11 -15.08
N TYR A 61 -12.04 11.73 -15.74
CA TYR A 61 -12.31 12.85 -16.64
C TYR A 61 -13.25 12.44 -17.78
N LYS A 62 -13.05 11.26 -18.38
CA LYS A 62 -13.92 10.75 -19.45
C LYS A 62 -15.33 10.46 -18.95
N THR A 63 -15.49 9.92 -17.75
CA THR A 63 -16.79 9.54 -17.19
C THR A 63 -17.57 10.74 -16.63
N LEU A 64 -16.91 11.60 -15.86
CA LEU A 64 -17.55 12.72 -15.15
C LEU A 64 -17.53 14.04 -15.96
N GLY A 65 -16.59 14.21 -16.89
CA GLY A 65 -16.50 15.39 -17.75
C GLY A 65 -16.54 16.70 -16.93
N LYS A 66 -17.62 17.47 -17.11
CA LYS A 66 -17.83 18.77 -16.43
C LYS A 66 -18.20 18.67 -14.96
N GLU A 67 -18.62 17.49 -14.48
CA GLU A 67 -18.95 17.27 -13.07
C GLU A 67 -17.69 17.07 -12.21
N LEU A 68 -16.54 16.79 -12.84
CA LEU A 68 -15.29 16.65 -12.13
C LEU A 68 -14.80 18.02 -11.64
N PRO A 69 -14.55 18.22 -10.34
CA PRO A 69 -14.09 19.50 -9.84
C PRO A 69 -12.75 19.92 -10.46
N VAL A 70 -12.74 21.06 -11.14
CA VAL A 70 -11.53 21.62 -11.78
C VAL A 70 -10.37 21.78 -10.79
N PRO A 71 -10.57 22.22 -9.52
CA PRO A 71 -9.47 22.29 -8.56
C PRO A 71 -8.83 20.92 -8.30
N PHE A 72 -9.63 19.87 -8.20
CA PHE A 72 -9.11 18.51 -8.00
C PHE A 72 -8.34 18.03 -9.23
N LEU A 73 -8.89 18.20 -10.43
CA LEU A 73 -8.23 17.81 -11.67
C LEU A 73 -6.90 18.55 -11.87
N GLY A 74 -6.87 19.85 -11.59
CA GLY A 74 -5.66 20.67 -11.70
C GLY A 74 -4.58 20.24 -10.70
N VAL A 75 -4.96 19.96 -9.45
CA VAL A 75 -4.01 19.55 -8.41
C VAL A 75 -3.51 18.11 -8.62
N ALA A 76 -4.40 17.16 -8.92
CA ALA A 76 -4.03 15.77 -9.17
C ALA A 76 -3.22 15.62 -10.48
N GLY A 77 -3.74 16.19 -11.57
CA GLY A 77 -3.09 16.14 -12.88
C GLY A 77 -1.79 16.94 -12.91
N GLY A 78 -1.78 18.14 -12.32
CA GLY A 78 -0.59 18.96 -12.18
C GLY A 78 0.48 18.28 -11.31
N GLY A 79 0.10 17.69 -10.17
CA GLY A 79 1.01 16.93 -9.31
C GLY A 79 1.67 15.77 -10.05
N LEU A 80 0.89 14.95 -10.77
CA LEU A 80 1.41 13.83 -11.58
C LEU A 80 2.30 14.32 -12.75
N PHE A 81 1.94 15.43 -13.38
CA PHE A 81 2.73 16.01 -14.45
C PHE A 81 4.08 16.54 -13.95
N ILE A 82 4.10 17.23 -12.81
CA ILE A 82 5.35 17.68 -12.19
C ILE A 82 6.19 16.48 -11.77
N ALA A 83 5.60 15.43 -11.20
CA ALA A 83 6.30 14.18 -10.88
C ALA A 83 6.93 13.50 -12.11
N LEU A 84 6.30 13.64 -13.29
CA LEU A 84 6.86 13.15 -14.54
C LEU A 84 8.07 13.98 -14.97
N LEU A 85 8.04 15.30 -14.76
CA LEU A 85 9.17 16.16 -15.05
C LEU A 85 10.37 15.85 -14.15
N THR A 86 10.17 15.45 -12.90
CA THR A 86 11.28 15.13 -11.98
C THR A 86 12.04 13.87 -12.37
N LEU A 87 11.51 13.03 -13.27
CA LEU A 87 12.27 11.93 -13.88
C LEU A 87 13.40 12.42 -14.81
N ILE A 88 13.36 13.68 -15.24
CA ILE A 88 14.41 14.28 -16.07
C ILE A 88 15.63 14.57 -15.17
N PRO A 89 16.83 14.07 -15.51
CA PRO A 89 18.04 14.34 -14.75
C PRO A 89 18.32 15.84 -14.62
N ASN A 90 18.86 16.27 -13.48
CA ASN A 90 19.21 17.66 -13.16
C ASN A 90 18.02 18.62 -13.06
N THR A 91 16.83 18.11 -12.77
CA THR A 91 15.70 18.99 -12.44
C THR A 91 15.86 19.63 -11.06
N PRO A 92 15.34 20.86 -10.87
CA PRO A 92 15.41 21.51 -9.57
C PRO A 92 14.63 20.74 -8.50
N MET A 93 15.27 20.49 -7.35
CA MET A 93 14.68 19.79 -6.19
C MET A 93 13.36 20.39 -5.69
N TRP A 94 13.12 21.70 -5.94
CA TRP A 94 11.84 22.32 -5.57
C TRP A 94 10.63 21.73 -6.31
N LEU A 95 10.83 21.12 -7.49
CA LEU A 95 9.77 20.44 -8.23
C LEU A 95 9.26 19.20 -7.49
N ASP A 96 10.14 18.44 -6.84
CA ASP A 96 9.75 17.28 -6.03
C ASP A 96 8.82 17.70 -4.89
N TYR A 97 9.18 18.77 -4.17
CA TYR A 97 8.34 19.31 -3.09
C TYR A 97 6.99 19.82 -3.58
N VAL A 98 6.96 20.51 -4.74
CA VAL A 98 5.71 21.01 -5.30
C VAL A 98 4.81 19.85 -5.73
N SER A 99 5.36 18.84 -6.40
CA SER A 99 4.60 17.64 -6.77
C SER A 99 4.10 16.89 -5.55
N LEU A 100 4.96 16.69 -4.54
CA LEU A 100 4.62 16.04 -3.29
C LEU A 100 3.42 16.72 -2.60
N ILE A 101 3.48 18.03 -2.43
CA ILE A 101 2.41 18.81 -1.78
C ILE A 101 1.12 18.73 -2.60
N ALA A 102 1.21 18.89 -3.93
CA ALA A 102 0.05 18.81 -4.82
C ALA A 102 -0.62 17.42 -4.73
N LEU A 103 0.17 16.34 -4.78
CA LEU A 103 -0.35 14.98 -4.72
C LEU A 103 -0.94 14.64 -3.35
N LEU A 104 -0.34 15.11 -2.25
CA LEU A 104 -0.93 14.97 -0.91
C LEU A 104 -2.30 15.65 -0.84
N ILE A 105 -2.42 16.88 -1.33
CA ILE A 105 -3.70 17.59 -1.39
C ILE A 105 -4.70 16.81 -2.25
N ALA A 106 -4.28 16.30 -3.41
CA ALA A 106 -5.12 15.49 -4.28
C ALA A 106 -5.63 14.20 -3.61
N VAL A 107 -4.77 13.50 -2.86
CA VAL A 107 -5.12 12.29 -2.11
C VAL A 107 -6.26 12.57 -1.13
N PHE A 108 -6.17 13.68 -0.37
CA PHE A 108 -7.21 14.07 0.58
C PHE A 108 -8.51 14.55 -0.11
N MET A 109 -8.41 15.30 -1.20
CA MET A 109 -9.57 15.82 -1.92
C MET A 109 -10.35 14.74 -2.66
N ALA A 110 -9.65 13.74 -3.22
CA ALA A 110 -10.20 12.78 -4.17
C ALA A 110 -11.48 12.09 -3.70
N LYS A 111 -11.60 11.66 -2.43
CA LYS A 111 -12.82 11.00 -1.95
C LYS A 111 -14.05 11.90 -2.10
N GLY A 112 -13.94 13.15 -1.65
CA GLY A 112 -15.02 14.14 -1.74
C GLY A 112 -15.27 14.60 -3.17
N SER A 113 -14.19 14.86 -3.92
CA SER A 113 -14.27 15.33 -5.31
C SER A 113 -14.84 14.30 -6.28
N LEU A 114 -14.72 13.01 -5.97
CA LEU A 114 -15.22 11.91 -6.79
C LEU A 114 -16.52 11.29 -6.24
N GLY A 115 -17.10 11.88 -5.17
CA GLY A 115 -18.36 11.41 -4.59
C GLY A 115 -18.30 9.98 -4.01
N ILE A 116 -17.12 9.52 -3.59
CA ILE A 116 -16.94 8.13 -3.14
C ILE A 116 -17.48 7.95 -1.72
N GLN A 117 -18.50 7.11 -1.60
CA GLN A 117 -19.03 6.64 -0.33
C GLN A 117 -18.85 5.13 -0.22
N TRP A 118 -18.51 4.68 0.98
CA TRP A 118 -18.39 3.25 1.31
C TRP A 118 -19.73 2.77 1.85
N ASN A 119 -20.23 1.65 1.35
CA ASN A 119 -21.53 1.11 1.75
C ASN A 119 -21.47 0.53 3.16
N ASN A 120 -20.29 0.12 3.62
CA ASN A 120 -20.08 -0.37 4.99
C ASN A 120 -18.73 0.08 5.58
N GLN A 121 -18.62 0.00 6.91
CA GLN A 121 -17.40 0.38 7.62
C GLN A 121 -16.24 -0.60 7.38
N GLY A 122 -16.54 -1.85 7.06
CA GLY A 122 -15.54 -2.88 6.76
C GLY A 122 -14.76 -2.58 5.48
N SER A 123 -15.42 -2.13 4.42
CA SER A 123 -14.81 -1.65 3.17
C SER A 123 -13.93 -0.43 3.40
N GLN A 124 -14.38 0.50 4.25
CA GLN A 124 -13.53 1.62 4.69
C GLN A 124 -12.29 1.08 5.43
N GLY A 125 -12.45 0.03 6.24
CA GLY A 125 -11.35 -0.65 6.90
C GLY A 125 -10.36 -1.27 5.91
N ALA A 126 -10.85 -2.00 4.91
CA ALA A 126 -10.04 -2.58 3.83
C ALA A 126 -9.31 -1.51 3.02
N TYR A 127 -9.95 -0.36 2.77
CA TYR A 127 -9.30 0.80 2.13
C TYR A 127 -8.13 1.33 2.97
N PHE A 128 -8.32 1.51 4.28
CA PHE A 128 -7.23 1.93 5.16
C PHE A 128 -6.08 0.93 5.21
N ILE A 129 -6.38 -0.37 5.22
CA ILE A 129 -5.36 -1.42 5.16
C ILE A 129 -4.58 -1.35 3.85
N LEU A 130 -5.26 -1.13 2.71
CA LEU A 130 -4.60 -1.00 1.42
C LEU A 130 -3.60 0.17 1.40
N LEU A 131 -4.00 1.34 1.89
CA LEU A 131 -3.10 2.50 1.97
C LEU A 131 -1.96 2.24 2.96
N ALA A 132 -2.27 1.64 4.10
CA ALA A 132 -1.30 1.34 5.15
C ALA A 132 -0.17 0.42 4.67
N ILE A 133 -0.51 -0.65 3.95
CA ILE A 133 0.48 -1.60 3.47
C ILE A 133 1.39 -0.93 2.43
N LEU A 134 0.86 -0.04 1.58
CA LEU A 134 1.70 0.72 0.67
C LEU A 134 2.71 1.59 1.41
N LEU A 135 2.27 2.35 2.42
CA LEU A 135 3.16 3.20 3.23
C LEU A 135 4.24 2.38 3.95
N HIS A 136 3.88 1.20 4.46
CA HIS A 136 4.81 0.33 5.16
C HIS A 136 5.79 -0.38 4.21
N VAL A 137 5.33 -0.95 3.11
CA VAL A 137 6.17 -1.65 2.13
C VAL A 137 7.11 -0.68 1.41
N TYR A 138 6.69 0.57 1.22
CA TYR A 138 7.57 1.55 0.59
C TYR A 138 8.79 1.89 1.45
N ASP A 139 8.73 1.74 2.77
CA ASP A 139 9.87 2.01 3.66
C ASP A 139 11.07 1.10 3.37
N SER A 140 10.83 -0.16 3.01
CA SER A 140 11.91 -1.06 2.56
C SER A 140 12.47 -0.72 1.18
N ILE A 141 11.83 0.19 0.45
CA ILE A 141 12.27 0.65 -0.88
C ILE A 141 13.02 1.97 -0.75
N GLY A 142 12.43 2.98 -0.11
CA GLY A 142 13.01 4.32 -0.03
C GLY A 142 14.03 4.52 1.10
N ASP A 143 14.07 3.60 2.08
CA ASP A 143 15.07 3.48 3.15
C ASP A 143 15.57 4.82 3.74
N ASN A 144 14.63 5.70 4.12
CA ASN A 144 14.96 7.00 4.69
C ASN A 144 14.08 7.38 5.87
N THR A 145 14.43 8.47 6.55
CA THR A 145 13.74 8.88 7.78
C THR A 145 12.25 9.21 7.54
N LEU A 146 11.91 9.78 6.38
CA LEU A 146 10.53 10.13 6.10
C LEU A 146 9.70 8.93 5.67
N THR A 147 10.28 7.95 4.98
CA THR A 147 9.59 6.69 4.69
C THR A 147 9.33 5.91 5.97
N ALA A 148 10.22 5.98 6.96
CA ALA A 148 10.00 5.36 8.26
C ALA A 148 8.82 6.02 9.01
N ILE A 149 8.72 7.36 8.98
CA ILE A 149 7.57 8.09 9.52
C ILE A 149 6.28 7.72 8.78
N ALA A 150 6.34 7.61 7.45
CA ALA A 150 5.20 7.19 6.64
C ALA A 150 4.76 5.76 6.99
N ALA A 151 5.69 4.83 7.23
CA ALA A 151 5.39 3.48 7.68
C ALA A 151 4.72 3.45 9.06
N LEU A 152 5.11 4.33 10.00
CA LEU A 152 4.44 4.46 11.30
C LEU A 152 2.99 4.96 11.14
N LEU A 153 2.75 5.92 10.24
CA LEU A 153 1.39 6.35 9.90
C LEU A 153 0.60 5.19 9.26
N GLY A 154 1.24 4.44 8.38
CA GLY A 154 0.70 3.22 7.79
C GLY A 154 0.28 2.21 8.87
N LEU A 155 1.12 1.97 9.87
CA LEU A 155 0.83 1.06 10.97
C LEU A 155 -0.44 1.47 11.75
N ILE A 156 -0.61 2.76 12.03
CA ILE A 156 -1.82 3.29 12.69
C ILE A 156 -3.04 3.03 11.81
N LEU A 157 -2.97 3.37 10.53
CA LEU A 157 -4.05 3.14 9.56
C LEU A 157 -4.39 1.65 9.43
N TYR A 158 -3.39 0.76 9.46
CA TYR A 158 -3.58 -0.68 9.41
C TYR A 158 -4.39 -1.18 10.60
N LEU A 159 -4.02 -0.77 11.82
CA LEU A 159 -4.70 -1.19 13.05
C LEU A 159 -6.13 -0.66 13.12
N VAL A 160 -6.36 0.60 12.73
CA VAL A 160 -7.71 1.18 12.62
C VAL A 160 -8.52 0.43 11.56
N GLY A 161 -7.91 0.15 10.41
CA GLY A 161 -8.53 -0.57 9.31
C GLY A 161 -8.94 -1.98 9.71
N LEU A 162 -8.07 -2.74 10.39
CA LEU A 162 -8.38 -4.06 10.92
C LEU A 162 -9.52 -4.02 11.96
N GLY A 163 -9.56 -3.00 12.81
CA GLY A 163 -10.64 -2.83 13.79
C GLY A 163 -12.00 -2.70 13.10
N LYS A 164 -12.08 -1.83 12.09
CA LYS A 164 -13.29 -1.64 11.28
C LYS A 164 -13.67 -2.88 10.48
N LEU A 165 -12.68 -3.50 9.84
CA LEU A 165 -12.87 -4.72 9.08
C LEU A 165 -13.44 -5.83 9.96
N LYS A 166 -12.77 -6.14 11.08
CA LYS A 166 -13.20 -7.17 12.04
C LYS A 166 -14.63 -6.99 12.52
N ALA A 167 -15.06 -5.75 12.79
CA ALA A 167 -16.41 -5.47 13.30
C ALA A 167 -17.53 -5.72 12.26
N ASN A 168 -17.17 -5.88 10.98
CA ASN A 168 -18.11 -6.06 9.87
C ASN A 168 -17.92 -7.41 9.17
N LEU A 169 -17.23 -8.36 9.81
CA LEU A 169 -17.03 -9.71 9.29
C LEU A 169 -17.72 -10.76 10.15
N ASP A 170 -18.04 -11.90 9.55
CA ASP A 170 -18.48 -13.11 10.23
C ASP A 170 -17.37 -13.72 11.12
N ALA A 171 -17.67 -14.84 11.77
CA ALA A 171 -16.76 -15.49 12.71
C ALA A 171 -15.39 -15.85 12.09
N ASP A 172 -15.37 -16.35 10.85
CA ASP A 172 -14.15 -16.72 10.16
C ASP A 172 -13.35 -15.50 9.74
N GLY A 173 -14.00 -14.48 9.20
CA GLY A 173 -13.37 -13.22 8.84
C GLY A 173 -12.82 -12.48 10.06
N ALA A 174 -13.59 -12.41 11.17
CA ALA A 174 -13.17 -11.78 12.41
C ALA A 174 -12.00 -12.52 13.09
N LYS A 175 -11.97 -13.85 12.99
CA LYS A 175 -10.83 -14.68 13.39
C LYS A 175 -9.61 -14.38 12.53
N GLY A 176 -9.79 -14.25 11.21
CA GLY A 176 -8.76 -13.84 10.27
C GLY A 176 -8.15 -12.48 10.64
N ALA A 177 -8.98 -11.44 10.76
CA ALA A 177 -8.56 -10.10 11.13
C ALA A 177 -7.87 -10.04 12.51
N SER A 178 -8.32 -10.86 13.47
CA SER A 178 -7.66 -10.96 14.78
C SER A 178 -6.25 -11.54 14.69
N ARG A 179 -6.05 -12.55 13.82
CA ARG A 179 -4.72 -13.12 13.58
C ARG A 179 -3.78 -12.14 12.88
N LEU A 180 -4.29 -11.37 11.92
CA LEU A 180 -3.52 -10.28 11.29
C LEU A 180 -3.07 -9.25 12.34
N LYS A 181 -3.95 -8.87 13.27
CA LYS A 181 -3.59 -7.98 14.37
C LYS A 181 -2.48 -8.55 15.24
N ILE A 182 -2.55 -9.85 15.58
CA ILE A 182 -1.51 -10.52 16.36
C ILE A 182 -0.18 -10.52 15.59
N ALA A 183 -0.19 -10.84 14.29
CA ALA A 183 1.01 -10.83 13.46
C ALA A 183 1.72 -9.47 13.47
N VAL A 184 0.97 -8.38 13.33
CA VAL A 184 1.52 -7.03 13.40
C VAL A 184 2.09 -6.70 14.78
N ILE A 185 1.40 -7.05 15.86
CA ILE A 185 1.91 -6.84 17.22
C ILE A 185 3.22 -7.61 17.42
N LEU A 186 3.29 -8.86 16.97
CA LEU A 186 4.52 -9.65 17.02
C LEU A 186 5.65 -9.02 16.22
N GLY A 187 5.35 -8.47 15.04
CA GLY A 187 6.33 -7.73 14.23
C GLY A 187 6.89 -6.51 14.95
N ILE A 188 6.05 -5.69 15.58
CA ILE A 188 6.49 -4.53 16.37
C ILE A 188 7.40 -4.97 17.52
N VAL A 189 6.98 -6.01 18.27
CA VAL A 189 7.76 -6.54 19.39
C VAL A 189 9.10 -7.10 18.90
N ALA A 190 9.12 -7.78 17.74
CA ALA A 190 10.34 -8.29 17.13
C ALA A 190 11.34 -7.17 16.80
N VAL A 191 10.89 -6.03 16.27
CA VAL A 191 11.75 -4.87 16.00
C VAL A 191 12.44 -4.39 17.29
N VAL A 192 11.70 -4.29 18.40
CA VAL A 192 12.26 -3.88 19.69
C VAL A 192 13.33 -4.86 20.19
N PHE A 193 13.07 -6.17 20.10
CA PHE A 193 14.05 -7.19 20.47
C PHE A 193 15.27 -7.19 19.54
N GLY A 194 15.10 -6.85 18.27
CA GLY A 194 16.18 -6.79 17.28
C GLY A 194 17.29 -5.80 17.64
N TRP A 195 17.02 -4.81 18.49
CA TRP A 195 18.02 -3.86 18.98
C TRP A 195 18.96 -4.44 20.06
N ILE A 196 18.63 -5.61 20.63
CA ILE A 196 19.49 -6.29 21.60
C ILE A 196 20.49 -7.18 20.83
N PRO A 197 21.81 -6.96 20.95
CA PRO A 197 22.80 -7.76 20.24
C PRO A 197 22.69 -9.25 20.53
N LEU A 198 22.92 -10.08 19.50
CA LEU A 198 22.97 -11.54 19.55
C LEU A 198 21.65 -12.23 19.98
N LEU A 199 21.30 -12.17 21.27
CA LEU A 199 20.11 -12.83 21.81
C LEU A 199 18.82 -12.19 21.30
N GLY A 200 18.83 -10.87 21.12
CA GLY A 200 17.68 -10.13 20.59
C GLY A 200 17.36 -10.49 19.14
N GLY A 201 18.38 -10.65 18.30
CA GLY A 201 18.21 -11.08 16.91
C GLY A 201 17.55 -12.46 16.78
N ILE A 202 17.93 -13.42 17.63
CA ILE A 202 17.32 -14.75 17.65
C ILE A 202 15.84 -14.67 18.06
N ILE A 203 15.54 -13.93 19.14
CA ILE A 203 14.16 -13.75 19.62
C ILE A 203 13.31 -13.04 18.56
N ALA A 204 13.84 -11.96 17.95
CA ALA A 204 13.19 -11.24 16.87
C ALA A 204 12.88 -12.16 15.68
N GLY A 205 13.84 -12.98 15.25
CA GLY A 205 13.63 -13.95 14.18
C GLY A 205 12.51 -14.94 14.48
N ILE A 206 12.45 -15.49 15.70
CA ILE A 206 11.37 -16.39 16.13
C ILE A 206 10.01 -15.67 16.10
N LEU A 207 9.94 -14.45 16.63
CA LEU A 207 8.71 -13.66 16.66
C LEU A 207 8.22 -13.33 15.24
N LEU A 208 9.12 -13.01 14.31
CA LEU A 208 8.78 -12.77 12.90
C LEU A 208 8.24 -14.04 12.23
N ILE A 209 8.83 -15.20 12.48
CA ILE A 209 8.34 -16.48 11.95
C ILE A 209 6.93 -16.77 12.49
N ILE A 210 6.72 -16.60 13.79
CA ILE A 210 5.39 -16.78 14.40
C ILE A 210 4.41 -15.77 13.80
N GLY A 211 4.81 -14.50 13.66
CA GLY A 211 4.02 -13.45 13.02
C GLY A 211 3.59 -13.82 11.61
N PHE A 212 4.52 -14.29 10.79
CA PHE A 212 4.26 -14.79 9.43
C PHE A 212 3.23 -15.93 9.43
N ILE A 213 3.35 -16.90 10.35
CA ILE A 213 2.37 -17.99 10.48
C ILE A 213 0.98 -17.45 10.83
N PHE A 214 0.89 -16.51 11.78
CA PHE A 214 -0.38 -15.88 12.15
C PHE A 214 -0.99 -15.13 10.98
N GLU A 215 -0.19 -14.37 10.23
CA GLU A 215 -0.66 -13.64 9.06
C GLU A 215 -1.19 -14.59 7.97
N PHE A 216 -0.44 -15.66 7.67
CA PHE A 216 -0.84 -16.68 6.69
C PHE A 216 -2.14 -17.39 7.08
N LEU A 217 -2.27 -17.77 8.36
CA LEU A 217 -3.51 -18.32 8.92
C LEU A 217 -4.64 -17.29 8.97
N GLY A 218 -4.30 -16.00 9.08
CA GLY A 218 -5.23 -14.88 9.05
C GLY A 218 -5.91 -14.76 7.68
N TYR A 219 -5.12 -14.64 6.61
CA TYR A 219 -5.64 -14.66 5.23
C TYR A 219 -6.35 -15.97 4.89
N GLY A 220 -5.85 -17.10 5.43
CA GLY A 220 -6.51 -18.39 5.29
C GLY A 220 -7.93 -18.43 5.87
N SER A 221 -8.14 -17.80 7.04
CA SER A 221 -9.46 -17.67 7.65
C SER A 221 -10.34 -16.65 6.92
N MET A 222 -9.80 -15.51 6.50
CA MET A 222 -10.57 -14.55 5.70
C MET A 222 -11.06 -15.15 4.38
N LYS A 223 -10.27 -16.02 3.74
CA LYS A 223 -10.69 -16.75 2.54
C LYS A 223 -11.95 -17.62 2.75
N GLN A 224 -12.28 -18.00 3.98
CA GLN A 224 -13.47 -18.79 4.30
C GLN A 224 -14.67 -17.91 4.74
N SER A 225 -14.46 -16.61 4.88
CA SER A 225 -15.50 -15.69 5.34
C SER A 225 -16.54 -15.46 4.25
N ALA A 226 -17.81 -15.77 4.55
CA ALA A 226 -18.94 -15.51 3.66
C ALA A 226 -19.21 -13.99 3.54
N SER A 227 -19.00 -13.23 4.62
CA SER A 227 -19.18 -11.77 4.66
C SER A 227 -18.27 -10.97 3.70
N LEU A 228 -17.27 -11.62 3.09
CA LEU A 228 -16.42 -11.03 2.06
C LEU A 228 -16.95 -11.22 0.64
N GLY A 229 -17.96 -12.07 0.44
CA GLY A 229 -18.40 -12.51 -0.87
C GLY A 229 -17.33 -13.30 -1.65
N ALA A 230 -17.69 -13.81 -2.82
CA ALA A 230 -16.79 -14.62 -3.67
C ALA A 230 -15.51 -13.85 -4.08
N ASP A 231 -15.65 -12.58 -4.43
CA ASP A 231 -14.51 -11.74 -4.81
C ASP A 231 -13.58 -11.48 -3.63
N GLY A 232 -14.11 -11.17 -2.45
CA GLY A 232 -13.26 -10.92 -1.29
C GLY A 232 -12.54 -12.17 -0.78
N GLN A 233 -13.18 -13.34 -0.86
CA GLN A 233 -12.52 -14.63 -0.58
C GLN A 233 -11.37 -14.89 -1.57
N LYS A 234 -11.59 -14.60 -2.86
CA LYS A 234 -10.53 -14.67 -3.89
C LYS A 234 -9.42 -13.65 -3.60
N GLY A 235 -9.77 -12.46 -3.14
CA GLY A 235 -8.87 -11.42 -2.66
C GLY A 235 -7.95 -11.91 -1.54
N ALA A 236 -8.51 -12.51 -0.49
CA ALA A 236 -7.74 -13.13 0.59
C ALA A 236 -6.82 -14.26 0.09
N GLY A 237 -7.23 -14.99 -0.95
CA GLY A 237 -6.38 -15.94 -1.66
C GLY A 237 -5.15 -15.29 -2.31
N TYR A 238 -5.30 -14.14 -2.95
CA TYR A 238 -4.15 -13.41 -3.51
C TYR A 238 -3.20 -12.90 -2.42
N LEU A 239 -3.72 -12.43 -1.29
CA LEU A 239 -2.89 -12.02 -0.14
C LEU A 239 -2.07 -13.19 0.39
N ARG A 240 -2.70 -14.36 0.57
CA ARG A 240 -2.00 -15.57 0.97
C ARG A 240 -0.94 -16.01 -0.04
N ASN A 241 -1.22 -15.90 -1.33
CA ASN A 241 -0.25 -16.20 -2.39
C ASN A 241 0.91 -15.20 -2.40
N SER A 242 0.66 -13.92 -2.12
CA SER A 242 1.71 -12.91 -2.04
C SER A 242 2.75 -13.25 -0.97
N MET A 243 2.33 -13.81 0.17
CA MET A 243 3.25 -14.29 1.21
C MET A 243 4.14 -15.44 0.74
N ILE A 244 3.60 -16.36 -0.07
CA ILE A 244 4.37 -17.46 -0.64
C ILE A 244 5.41 -16.90 -1.62
N VAL A 245 5.02 -15.93 -2.46
CA VAL A 245 5.93 -15.25 -3.40
C VAL A 245 7.06 -14.54 -2.64
N LEU A 246 6.74 -13.82 -1.56
CA LEU A 246 7.75 -13.18 -0.71
C LEU A 246 8.67 -14.19 -0.02
N LEU A 247 8.13 -15.33 0.44
CA LEU A 247 8.94 -16.40 1.01
C LEU A 247 9.93 -16.98 -0.01
N VAL A 248 9.48 -17.20 -1.25
CA VAL A 248 10.38 -17.61 -2.36
C VAL A 248 11.45 -16.55 -2.61
N GLY A 249 11.08 -15.27 -2.62
CA GLY A 249 12.03 -14.16 -2.73
C GLY A 249 13.09 -14.20 -1.63
N ALA A 250 12.67 -14.39 -0.37
CA ALA A 250 13.57 -14.50 0.77
C ALA A 250 14.55 -15.69 0.66
N PHE A 251 14.12 -16.83 0.09
CA PHE A 251 15.03 -17.95 -0.17
C PHE A 251 16.04 -17.66 -1.27
N ILE A 252 15.65 -16.92 -2.31
CA ILE A 252 16.55 -16.52 -3.41
C ILE A 252 17.60 -15.51 -2.90
N ASP A 253 17.20 -14.63 -1.98
CA ASP A 253 18.06 -13.61 -1.37
C ASP A 253 19.19 -14.21 -0.51
N LEU A 254 19.11 -15.49 -0.14
CA LEU A 254 20.22 -16.20 0.52
C LEU A 254 21.45 -16.39 -0.39
N PHE A 255 21.29 -16.23 -1.71
CA PHE A 255 22.38 -16.31 -2.67
C PHE A 255 22.87 -14.91 -3.07
N PRO A 256 24.20 -14.69 -3.17
CA PRO A 256 24.74 -13.39 -3.57
C PRO A 256 24.34 -13.02 -5.01
N LEU A 257 24.28 -11.71 -5.29
CA LEU A 257 23.99 -11.11 -6.61
C LEU A 257 22.57 -11.33 -7.17
N THR A 258 21.59 -11.68 -6.33
CA THR A 258 20.20 -11.90 -6.75
C THR A 258 19.28 -10.68 -6.57
N GLY A 259 19.79 -9.56 -6.06
CA GLY A 259 19.01 -8.38 -5.65
C GLY A 259 18.01 -7.85 -6.70
N LEU A 260 18.39 -7.81 -8.00
CA LEU A 260 17.47 -7.41 -9.07
C LEU A 260 16.27 -8.36 -9.19
N ILE A 261 16.51 -9.67 -9.08
CA ILE A 261 15.47 -10.70 -9.15
C ILE A 261 14.53 -10.58 -7.95
N VAL A 262 15.10 -10.39 -6.75
CA VAL A 262 14.34 -10.19 -5.51
C VAL A 262 13.49 -8.92 -5.57
N GLY A 263 14.01 -7.84 -6.15
CA GLY A 263 13.26 -6.61 -6.41
C GLY A 263 12.05 -6.84 -7.33
N LEU A 264 12.21 -7.58 -8.43
CA LEU A 264 11.11 -7.93 -9.34
C LEU A 264 10.06 -8.83 -8.66
N ILE A 265 10.48 -9.80 -7.85
CA ILE A 265 9.58 -10.65 -7.06
C ILE A 265 8.76 -9.80 -6.08
N SER A 266 9.39 -8.81 -5.44
CA SER A 266 8.74 -7.90 -4.51
C SER A 266 7.68 -7.02 -5.19
N LEU A 267 7.90 -6.60 -6.45
CA LEU A 267 6.90 -5.90 -7.25
C LEU A 267 5.68 -6.80 -7.57
N ILE A 268 5.91 -8.08 -7.88
CA ILE A 268 4.81 -9.05 -8.09
C ILE A 268 4.01 -9.22 -6.79
N ALA A 269 4.69 -9.34 -5.66
CA ALA A 269 4.04 -9.44 -4.36
C ALA A 269 3.21 -8.19 -4.04
N LEU A 270 3.77 -6.98 -4.26
CA LEU A 270 3.05 -5.71 -4.08
C LEU A 270 1.79 -5.64 -4.94
N TRP A 271 1.86 -6.09 -6.20
CA TRP A 271 0.69 -6.16 -7.08
C TRP A 271 -0.37 -7.14 -6.56
N LEU A 272 0.03 -8.31 -6.05
CA LEU A 272 -0.89 -9.27 -5.44
C LEU A 272 -1.54 -8.71 -4.18
N VAL A 273 -0.80 -7.97 -3.36
CA VAL A 273 -1.34 -7.26 -2.19
C VAL A 273 -2.39 -6.24 -2.60
N PHE A 274 -2.07 -5.37 -3.57
CA PHE A 274 -3.02 -4.40 -4.10
C PHE A 274 -4.29 -5.08 -4.61
N LYS A 275 -4.14 -6.12 -5.44
CA LYS A 275 -5.25 -6.87 -6.00
C LYS A 275 -6.09 -7.57 -4.91
N GLY A 276 -5.43 -8.13 -3.90
CA GLY A 276 -6.08 -8.83 -2.80
C GLY A 276 -6.99 -7.94 -1.99
N TRP A 277 -6.47 -6.80 -1.52
CA TRP A 277 -7.26 -5.84 -0.73
C TRP A 277 -8.32 -5.10 -1.55
N ASN A 278 -8.05 -4.82 -2.82
CA ASN A 278 -9.05 -4.27 -3.73
C ASN A 278 -10.26 -5.22 -3.87
N LEU A 279 -10.02 -6.52 -4.04
CA LEU A 279 -11.09 -7.51 -4.13
C LEU A 279 -11.82 -7.74 -2.80
N ILE A 280 -11.11 -7.72 -1.66
CA ILE A 280 -11.74 -7.75 -0.33
C ILE A 280 -12.71 -6.59 -0.17
N LEU A 281 -12.26 -5.38 -0.48
CA LEU A 281 -13.09 -4.19 -0.40
C LEU A 281 -14.31 -4.29 -1.31
N LEU A 282 -14.11 -4.62 -2.58
CA LEU A 282 -15.22 -4.70 -3.55
C LEU A 282 -16.20 -5.83 -3.21
N GLY A 283 -15.71 -6.96 -2.71
CA GLY A 283 -16.56 -8.07 -2.27
C GLY A 283 -17.48 -7.68 -1.12
N MET A 284 -16.96 -6.95 -0.13
CA MET A 284 -17.77 -6.43 0.97
C MET A 284 -18.79 -5.37 0.53
N GLU A 285 -18.45 -4.55 -0.45
CA GLU A 285 -19.40 -3.57 -1.01
C GLU A 285 -20.58 -4.26 -1.69
N VAL A 286 -20.34 -5.32 -2.46
CA VAL A 286 -21.37 -6.10 -3.16
C VAL A 286 -22.23 -6.90 -2.20
N GLU A 287 -21.62 -7.57 -1.23
CA GLU A 287 -22.38 -8.35 -0.24
C GLU A 287 -23.35 -7.44 0.53
N LYS A 288 -22.91 -6.22 0.86
CA LYS A 288 -23.77 -5.23 1.51
C LYS A 288 -24.89 -4.73 0.60
N GLU A 289 -24.64 -4.55 -0.69
CA GLU A 289 -25.68 -4.18 -1.66
C GLU A 289 -26.73 -5.30 -1.75
N ALA A 290 -26.32 -6.56 -1.83
CA ALA A 290 -27.22 -7.71 -1.84
C ALA A 290 -28.04 -7.85 -0.55
N GLU A 291 -27.48 -7.57 0.63
CA GLU A 291 -28.22 -7.54 1.90
C GLU A 291 -29.30 -6.46 1.96
N ILE A 292 -29.13 -5.33 1.26
CA ILE A 292 -30.10 -4.22 1.27
C ILE A 292 -31.27 -4.49 0.32
N GLU A 293 -31.03 -5.25 -0.75
CA GLU A 293 -32.02 -5.56 -1.79
C GLU A 293 -32.95 -6.74 -1.42
N ASN A 294 -32.60 -7.53 -0.40
CA ASN A 294 -33.37 -8.67 0.11
C ASN A 294 -34.15 -8.33 1.39
#